data_AF-A0A958D8B6-F1
#
_entry.id   AF-A0A958D8B6-F1
#
_cell.length_a   1.000
_cell.length_b   1.000
_cell.length_c   1.000
_cell.angle_alpha   90.00
_cell.angle_beta   90.00
_cell.angle_gamma   90.00
#
_symmetry.space_group_name_H-M   'P 1'
#
loop_
_entity.id
_entity.type
_entity.pdbx_description
1 polymer ?
#
loop_
_entity_poly.entity_id
_entity_poly.type
_entity_poly.pdbx_seq_one_letter_code
_entity_poly.pdbx_strand_id
1 'polypeptide(L)'
;FYDVLQPGEPPDGQRYLRQAFEHYTGALAAGDDKERAELLLLANLEIGFHEQTRLQPEILEAMDAPIYDPALLRSRLLDELFPDRPSRLRLTVAELFGRADTLIAARDRLADEAQRISRLAVTELMMTLELPVNRVLRLGKPLPDAFPPELQDIDNDALRALLAQVAPVDAGAVEDWSRLPERMRFISDLFRTYHLDAALFDPPFTTEQLAMISEGRRPDDL
;
A
#
# COMPACT_ATOMS: atom_id res chain seq x y z
N PHE A 1 -8.46 -22.54 -17.04
CA PHE A 1 -8.10 -21.63 -15.92
C PHE A 1 -8.52 -20.20 -16.25
N TYR A 2 -8.06 -19.62 -17.36
CA TYR A 2 -8.36 -18.21 -17.66
C TYR A 2 -9.86 -17.87 -17.78
N ASP A 3 -10.69 -18.77 -18.30
CA ASP A 3 -12.12 -18.50 -18.56
C ASP A 3 -12.99 -18.26 -17.32
N VAL A 4 -12.48 -18.55 -16.12
CA VAL A 4 -13.19 -18.24 -14.86
C VAL A 4 -12.87 -16.85 -14.31
N LEU A 5 -11.87 -16.16 -14.87
CA LEU A 5 -11.49 -14.82 -14.42
C LEU A 5 -12.41 -13.75 -15.00
N GLN A 6 -12.91 -12.87 -14.15
CA GLN A 6 -13.82 -11.79 -14.54
C GLN A 6 -13.11 -10.78 -15.45
N PRO A 7 -13.71 -10.37 -16.57
CA PRO A 7 -13.12 -9.36 -17.44
C PRO A 7 -13.16 -7.97 -16.80
N GLY A 8 -12.21 -7.10 -17.18
CA GLY A 8 -12.18 -5.69 -16.77
C GLY A 8 -11.04 -5.34 -15.79
N GLU A 9 -11.05 -4.09 -15.34
CA GLU A 9 -10.06 -3.53 -14.42
C GLU A 9 -10.41 -3.84 -12.94
N PRO A 10 -9.41 -3.96 -12.05
CA PRO A 10 -9.66 -4.02 -10.61
C PRO A 10 -10.38 -2.76 -10.11
N PRO A 11 -11.12 -2.83 -8.99
CA PRO A 11 -11.19 -3.98 -8.08
C PRO A 11 -12.14 -5.11 -8.54
N ASP A 12 -13.08 -4.81 -9.45
CA ASP A 12 -14.13 -5.75 -9.84
C ASP A 12 -13.67 -6.75 -10.92
N GLY A 13 -12.84 -6.29 -11.86
CA GLY A 13 -12.30 -7.11 -12.95
C GLY A 13 -10.90 -7.68 -12.67
N GLN A 14 -10.57 -8.77 -13.34
CA GLN A 14 -9.37 -9.58 -13.11
C GLN A 14 -8.46 -9.64 -14.34
N ARG A 15 -8.46 -8.61 -15.20
CA ARG A 15 -7.60 -8.54 -16.38
C ARG A 15 -6.13 -8.75 -16.04
N TYR A 16 -5.62 -8.02 -15.03
CA TYR A 16 -4.21 -8.12 -14.62
C TYR A 16 -3.85 -9.50 -14.08
N LEU A 17 -4.75 -10.19 -13.38
CA LEU A 17 -4.49 -11.57 -12.95
C LEU A 17 -4.34 -12.50 -14.16
N ARG A 18 -5.23 -12.38 -15.17
CA ARG A 18 -5.12 -13.16 -16.41
C ARG A 18 -3.77 -12.94 -17.09
N GLN A 19 -3.40 -11.67 -17.29
CA GLN A 19 -2.13 -11.29 -17.93
C GLN A 19 -0.93 -11.83 -17.14
N ALA A 20 -0.95 -11.73 -15.82
CA ALA A 20 0.15 -12.21 -14.99
C ALA A 20 0.38 -13.71 -15.17
N PHE A 21 -0.69 -14.52 -15.20
CA PHE A 21 -0.57 -15.97 -15.43
C PHE A 21 -0.12 -16.31 -16.87
N GLU A 22 -0.47 -15.48 -17.86
CA GLU A 22 0.06 -15.60 -19.23
C GLU A 22 1.58 -15.30 -19.25
N HIS A 23 2.02 -14.23 -18.58
CA HIS A 23 3.43 -13.87 -18.47
C HIS A 23 4.26 -14.88 -17.66
N TYR A 24 3.73 -15.44 -16.57
CA TYR A 24 4.37 -16.56 -15.87
C TYR A 24 4.55 -17.77 -16.78
N THR A 25 3.55 -18.09 -17.61
CA THR A 25 3.65 -19.20 -18.56
C THR A 25 4.69 -18.88 -19.63
N GLY A 26 4.74 -17.64 -20.13
CA GLY A 26 5.77 -17.17 -21.06
C GLY A 26 7.18 -17.27 -20.49
N ALA A 27 7.37 -16.92 -19.22
CA ALA A 27 8.66 -16.98 -18.54
C ALA A 27 9.26 -18.40 -18.48
N LEU A 28 8.43 -19.45 -18.53
CA LEU A 28 8.90 -20.84 -18.62
C LEU A 28 9.56 -21.18 -19.96
N ALA A 29 9.25 -20.42 -21.02
CA ALA A 29 9.75 -20.60 -22.36
C ALA A 29 10.76 -19.51 -22.79
N ALA A 30 11.15 -18.61 -21.87
CA ALA A 30 12.09 -17.53 -22.14
C ALA A 30 13.45 -18.06 -22.63
N GLY A 31 14.06 -17.34 -23.56
CA GLY A 31 15.32 -17.73 -24.20
C GLY A 31 16.56 -17.42 -23.38
N ASP A 32 16.48 -16.46 -22.46
CA ASP A 32 17.56 -16.07 -21.56
C ASP A 32 17.04 -15.60 -20.18
N ASP A 33 17.98 -15.40 -19.25
CA ASP A 33 17.67 -15.01 -17.87
C ASP A 33 17.08 -13.60 -17.76
N LYS A 34 17.41 -12.69 -18.70
CA LYS A 34 16.88 -11.33 -18.71
C LYS A 34 15.42 -11.32 -19.11
N GLU A 35 15.07 -11.96 -20.24
CA GLU A 35 13.69 -12.10 -20.70
C GLU A 35 12.84 -12.77 -19.62
N ARG A 36 13.37 -13.82 -18.99
CA ARG A 36 12.71 -14.49 -17.88
C ARG A 36 12.46 -13.55 -16.71
N ALA A 37 13.47 -12.81 -16.25
CA ALA A 37 13.35 -11.88 -15.13
C ALA A 37 12.32 -10.77 -15.43
N GLU A 38 12.32 -10.20 -16.63
CA GLU A 38 11.36 -9.17 -17.01
C GLU A 38 9.92 -9.69 -17.09
N LEU A 39 9.70 -10.90 -17.63
CA LEU A 39 8.37 -11.51 -17.65
C LEU A 39 7.85 -11.84 -16.24
N LEU A 40 8.72 -12.35 -15.36
CA LEU A 40 8.36 -12.64 -13.98
C LEU A 40 8.07 -11.35 -13.20
N LEU A 41 8.89 -10.30 -13.37
CA LEU A 41 8.65 -9.01 -12.75
C LEU A 41 7.33 -8.39 -13.24
N LEU A 42 7.06 -8.43 -14.55
CA LEU A 42 5.80 -7.96 -15.12
C LEU A 42 4.61 -8.68 -14.49
N ALA A 43 4.63 -10.01 -14.45
CA ALA A 43 3.56 -10.79 -13.83
C ALA A 43 3.36 -10.43 -12.35
N ASN A 44 4.45 -10.32 -11.58
CA ASN A 44 4.40 -9.94 -10.16
C ASN A 44 3.79 -8.55 -9.96
N LEU A 45 4.13 -7.58 -10.83
CA LEU A 45 3.59 -6.22 -10.75
C LEU A 45 2.14 -6.13 -11.18
N GLU A 46 1.69 -6.93 -12.14
CA GLU A 46 0.28 -7.02 -12.52
C GLU A 46 -0.57 -7.57 -11.37
N ILE A 47 -0.12 -8.65 -10.73
CA ILE A 47 -0.77 -9.18 -9.51
C ILE A 47 -0.73 -8.15 -8.39
N GLY A 48 0.45 -7.57 -8.13
CA GLY A 48 0.62 -6.56 -7.10
C GLY A 48 -0.33 -5.39 -7.31
N PHE A 49 -0.41 -4.86 -8.53
CA PHE A 49 -1.30 -3.73 -8.84
C PHE A 49 -2.78 -4.09 -8.71
N HIS A 50 -3.18 -5.29 -9.15
CA HIS A 50 -4.53 -5.79 -8.95
C HIS A 50 -4.90 -5.86 -7.46
N GLU A 51 -4.09 -6.55 -6.67
CA GLU A 51 -4.35 -6.76 -5.24
C GLU A 51 -4.29 -5.45 -4.44
N GLN A 52 -3.33 -4.58 -4.73
CA GLN A 52 -3.20 -3.28 -4.04
C GLN A 52 -4.34 -2.32 -4.37
N THR A 53 -4.92 -2.42 -5.57
CA THR A 53 -6.15 -1.69 -5.94
C THR A 53 -7.35 -2.26 -5.19
N ARG A 54 -7.48 -3.58 -5.15
CA ARG A 54 -8.56 -4.29 -4.45
C ARG A 54 -8.56 -4.02 -2.95
N LEU A 55 -7.38 -3.97 -2.33
CA LEU A 55 -7.18 -3.75 -0.89
C LEU A 55 -7.17 -2.27 -0.47
N GLN A 56 -7.36 -1.34 -1.41
CA GLN A 56 -7.34 0.08 -1.11
C GLN A 56 -8.30 0.50 0.03
N PRO A 57 -9.57 0.04 0.10
CA PRO A 57 -10.45 0.48 1.19
C PRO A 57 -9.99 -0.02 2.56
N GLU A 58 -9.53 -1.27 2.67
CA GLU A 58 -9.03 -1.83 3.94
C GLU A 58 -7.72 -1.15 4.39
N ILE A 59 -6.84 -0.81 3.44
CA ILE A 59 -5.61 -0.07 3.75
C ILE A 59 -5.92 1.35 4.23
N LEU A 60 -6.90 2.04 3.60
CA LEU A 60 -7.34 3.35 4.07
C LEU A 60 -7.86 3.27 5.52
N GLU A 61 -8.75 2.32 5.79
CA GLU A 61 -9.31 2.11 7.12
C GLU A 61 -8.23 1.84 8.17
N ALA A 62 -7.27 0.95 7.86
CA ALA A 62 -6.17 0.63 8.77
C ALA A 62 -5.26 1.84 9.04
N MET A 63 -4.94 2.62 8.01
CA MET A 63 -4.10 3.82 8.13
C MET A 63 -4.79 4.94 8.92
N ASP A 64 -6.11 5.00 8.84
CA ASP A 64 -6.95 5.98 9.52
C ASP A 64 -7.31 5.58 10.97
N ALA A 65 -7.10 4.31 11.35
CA ALA A 65 -7.44 3.76 12.67
C ALA A 65 -6.90 4.52 13.90
N PRO A 66 -5.70 5.14 13.89
CA PRO A 66 -5.22 5.89 15.07
C PRO A 66 -6.12 7.06 15.47
N ILE A 67 -6.86 7.64 14.52
CA ILE A 67 -7.95 8.60 14.77
C ILE A 67 -9.27 7.92 14.40
N TYR A 68 -9.61 6.90 15.17
CA TYR A 68 -10.70 5.94 14.91
C TYR A 68 -12.09 6.56 14.66
N ASP A 69 -12.36 7.74 15.21
CA ASP A 69 -13.65 8.43 15.01
C ASP A 69 -13.46 9.92 14.70
N PRO A 70 -13.38 10.28 13.42
CA PRO A 70 -13.34 11.67 12.97
C PRO A 70 -14.56 12.48 13.42
N ALA A 71 -15.73 11.87 13.61
CA ALA A 71 -16.92 12.55 14.10
C ALA A 71 -16.78 12.89 15.59
N LEU A 72 -16.21 11.98 16.38
CA LEU A 72 -15.87 12.23 17.79
C LEU A 72 -14.77 13.28 17.94
N LEU A 73 -13.75 13.29 17.08
CA LEU A 73 -12.74 14.35 17.09
C LEU A 73 -13.40 15.71 16.80
N ARG A 74 -14.24 15.79 15.76
CA ARG A 74 -15.00 16.99 15.39
C ARG A 74 -15.93 17.44 16.53
N SER A 75 -16.62 16.51 17.19
CA SER A 75 -17.50 16.84 18.32
C SER A 75 -16.71 17.36 19.51
N ARG A 76 -15.59 16.72 19.86
CA ARG A 76 -14.70 17.16 20.95
C ARG A 76 -14.10 18.55 20.70
N LEU A 77 -13.72 18.85 19.47
CA LEU A 77 -13.23 20.19 19.10
C LEU A 77 -14.30 21.26 19.35
N LEU A 78 -15.57 20.98 19.01
CA LEU A 78 -16.67 21.89 19.29
C LEU A 78 -17.00 21.97 20.78
N ASP A 79 -16.97 20.85 21.50
CA ASP A 79 -17.20 20.82 22.94
C ASP A 79 -16.17 21.66 23.70
N GLU A 80 -14.91 21.65 23.26
CA GLU A 80 -13.83 22.45 23.85
C GLU A 80 -13.95 23.95 23.52
N LEU A 81 -14.32 24.28 22.28
CA LEU A 81 -14.52 25.67 21.85
C LEU A 81 -15.81 26.31 22.42
N PHE A 82 -16.83 25.49 22.71
CA PHE A 82 -18.15 25.90 23.20
C PHE A 82 -18.57 25.04 24.42
N PRO A 83 -17.88 25.20 25.57
CA PRO A 83 -18.07 24.32 26.73
C PRO A 83 -19.42 24.52 27.44
N ASP A 84 -20.00 25.72 27.34
CA ASP A 84 -21.23 26.11 28.02
C ASP A 84 -22.50 25.95 27.16
N ARG A 85 -23.65 25.69 27.82
CA ARG A 85 -24.95 25.53 27.14
C ARG A 85 -25.38 26.73 26.26
N PRO A 86 -25.24 28.00 26.69
CA PRO A 86 -25.68 29.12 25.86
C PRO A 86 -24.80 29.31 24.61
N SER A 87 -23.50 29.05 24.68
CA SER A 87 -22.62 29.13 23.50
C SER A 87 -22.93 28.03 22.47
N ARG A 88 -23.26 26.81 22.92
CA ARG A 88 -23.77 25.73 22.04
C ARG A 88 -25.09 26.10 21.35
N LEU A 89 -26.04 26.68 22.08
CA LEU A 89 -27.31 27.12 21.49
C LEU A 89 -27.08 28.21 20.42
N ARG A 90 -26.16 29.14 20.67
CA ARG A 90 -25.78 30.17 19.68
C ARG A 90 -25.13 29.58 18.45
N LEU A 91 -24.28 28.56 18.61
CA LEU A 91 -23.69 27.82 17.50
C LEU A 91 -24.78 27.14 16.66
N THR A 92 -25.67 26.35 17.26
CA THR A 92 -26.77 25.67 16.53
C THR A 92 -27.66 26.66 15.77
N VAL A 93 -27.97 27.82 16.38
CA VAL A 93 -28.71 28.88 15.68
C VAL A 93 -27.89 29.47 14.53
N ALA A 94 -26.59 29.73 14.73
CA ALA A 94 -25.72 30.24 13.68
C ALA A 94 -25.58 29.25 12.51
N GLU A 95 -25.49 27.95 12.78
CA GLU A 95 -25.48 26.88 11.78
C GLU A 95 -26.77 26.86 10.95
N LEU A 96 -27.94 26.95 11.59
CA LEU A 96 -29.24 26.97 10.90
C LEU A 96 -29.35 28.16 9.91
N PHE A 97 -28.68 29.27 10.21
CA PHE A 97 -28.66 30.47 9.37
C PHE A 97 -27.41 30.58 8.48
N GLY A 98 -26.59 29.53 8.37
CA GLY A 98 -25.37 29.50 7.54
C GLY A 98 -24.24 30.44 8.02
N ARG A 99 -24.33 30.96 9.24
CA ARG A 99 -23.35 31.90 9.81
C ARG A 99 -22.15 31.21 10.47
N ALA A 100 -22.22 29.89 10.63
CA ALA A 100 -21.16 29.07 11.21
C ALA A 100 -20.40 28.23 10.17
N ASP A 101 -20.74 28.31 8.89
CA ASP A 101 -20.18 27.46 7.83
C ASP A 101 -18.66 27.51 7.78
N THR A 102 -18.07 28.71 7.91
CA THR A 102 -16.61 28.89 7.94
C THR A 102 -15.96 28.16 9.12
N LEU A 103 -16.61 28.16 10.28
CA LEU A 103 -16.11 27.50 11.49
C LEU A 103 -16.21 25.97 11.37
N ILE A 104 -17.34 25.47 10.87
CA ILE A 104 -17.54 24.04 10.60
C ILE A 104 -16.50 23.56 9.58
N ALA A 105 -16.31 24.29 8.49
CA ALA A 105 -15.31 23.95 7.48
C ALA A 105 -13.89 23.97 8.06
N ALA A 106 -13.57 24.92 8.94
CA ALA A 106 -12.27 24.96 9.62
C ALA A 106 -12.05 23.76 10.55
N ARG A 107 -13.09 23.35 11.30
CA ARG A 107 -13.07 22.14 12.13
C ARG A 107 -12.83 20.89 11.29
N ASP A 108 -13.54 20.74 10.17
CA ASP A 108 -13.43 19.57 9.32
C ASP A 108 -12.03 19.48 8.71
N ARG A 109 -11.50 20.61 8.20
CA ARG A 109 -10.11 20.69 7.73
C ARG A 109 -9.10 20.32 8.80
N LEU A 110 -9.30 20.74 10.06
CA LEU A 110 -8.40 20.39 11.15
C LEU A 110 -8.42 18.89 11.44
N ALA A 111 -9.60 18.27 11.45
CA ALA A 111 -9.75 16.83 11.66
C ALA A 111 -9.09 16.03 10.52
N ASP A 112 -9.33 16.44 9.26
CA ASP A 112 -8.74 15.82 8.09
C ASP A 112 -7.20 15.94 8.08
N GLU A 113 -6.69 17.10 8.51
CA GLU A 113 -5.26 17.35 8.64
C GLU A 113 -4.62 16.53 9.75
N ALA A 114 -5.29 16.38 10.89
CA ALA A 114 -4.82 15.51 11.98
C ALA A 114 -4.74 14.04 11.51
N GLN A 115 -5.73 13.58 10.76
CA GLN A 115 -5.75 12.23 10.18
C GLN A 115 -4.62 12.06 9.17
N ARG A 116 -4.40 13.05 8.29
CA ARG A 116 -3.27 13.07 7.35
C ARG A 116 -1.92 12.98 8.07
N ILE A 117 -1.68 13.82 9.08
CA ILE A 117 -0.44 13.81 9.86
C ILE A 117 -0.24 12.46 10.55
N SER A 118 -1.32 11.85 11.07
CA SER A 118 -1.26 10.52 11.66
C SER A 118 -0.79 9.47 10.65
N ARG A 119 -1.34 9.46 9.43
CA ARG A 119 -0.91 8.53 8.38
C ARG A 119 0.55 8.70 7.99
N LEU A 120 1.01 9.95 7.87
CA LEU A 120 2.42 10.25 7.62
C LEU A 120 3.31 9.73 8.74
N ALA A 121 2.92 9.96 9.99
CA ALA A 121 3.67 9.48 11.15
C ALA A 121 3.74 7.95 11.21
N VAL A 122 2.63 7.25 10.94
CA VAL A 122 2.59 5.79 10.85
C VAL A 122 3.53 5.29 9.75
N THR A 123 3.44 5.86 8.55
CA THR A 123 4.28 5.48 7.39
C THR A 123 5.77 5.66 7.68
N GLU A 124 6.15 6.82 8.24
CA GLU A 124 7.54 7.20 8.48
C GLU A 124 8.16 6.48 9.69
N LEU A 125 7.39 6.25 10.76
CA LEU A 125 7.94 5.82 12.04
C LEU A 125 7.63 4.36 12.40
N MET A 126 6.56 3.78 11.86
CA MET A 126 6.04 2.49 12.32
C MET A 126 6.08 1.39 11.26
N MET A 127 6.01 1.74 9.98
CA MET A 127 5.90 0.74 8.91
C MET A 127 7.26 0.13 8.55
N THR A 128 7.43 -1.13 8.94
CA THR A 128 8.59 -1.96 8.63
C THR A 128 8.19 -3.24 7.92
N LEU A 129 9.01 -3.69 6.99
CA LEU A 129 8.92 -5.01 6.37
C LEU A 129 10.22 -5.75 6.64
N GLU A 130 10.12 -6.94 7.21
CA GLU A 130 11.26 -7.82 7.40
C GLU A 130 11.32 -8.83 6.26
N LEU A 131 12.49 -8.94 5.64
CA LEU A 131 12.84 -9.92 4.62
C LEU A 131 13.81 -10.94 5.23
N PRO A 132 14.00 -12.11 4.59
CA PRO A 132 14.96 -13.12 5.01
C PRO A 132 16.36 -12.55 5.27
N VAL A 133 17.14 -13.28 6.07
CA VAL A 133 18.49 -12.88 6.51
C VAL A 133 18.46 -11.58 7.34
N ASN A 134 17.41 -11.40 8.15
CA ASN A 134 17.19 -10.30 9.10
C ASN A 134 17.28 -8.90 8.45
N ARG A 135 16.85 -8.78 7.18
CA ARG A 135 16.83 -7.50 6.47
C ARG A 135 15.54 -6.76 6.81
N VAL A 136 15.66 -5.67 7.57
CA VAL A 136 14.52 -4.81 7.92
C VAL A 136 14.48 -3.59 7.01
N LEU A 137 13.41 -3.44 6.25
CA LEU A 137 13.11 -2.30 5.39
C LEU A 137 12.13 -1.36 6.09
N ARG A 138 12.29 -0.05 5.91
CA ARG A 138 11.34 0.97 6.35
C ARG A 138 10.58 1.50 5.16
N LEU A 139 9.25 1.41 5.19
CA LEU A 139 8.41 1.68 4.03
C LEU A 139 8.38 3.18 3.65
N GLY A 140 8.57 4.07 4.63
CA GLY A 140 8.75 5.51 4.41
C GLY A 140 10.15 5.92 3.93
N LYS A 141 11.05 4.98 3.65
CA LYS A 141 12.42 5.25 3.20
C LYS A 141 12.69 4.67 1.81
N PRO A 142 13.56 5.31 1.01
CA PRO A 142 14.05 4.68 -0.22
C PRO A 142 14.71 3.34 0.08
N LEU A 143 14.61 2.41 -0.87
CA LEU A 143 15.31 1.13 -0.78
C LEU A 143 16.82 1.36 -0.86
N PRO A 144 17.62 0.64 -0.06
CA PRO A 144 19.07 0.86 0.00
C PRO A 144 19.83 0.23 -1.17
N ASP A 145 19.27 -0.80 -1.78
CA ASP A 145 19.95 -1.65 -2.77
C ASP A 145 19.59 -1.25 -4.21
N ALA A 146 20.54 -1.41 -5.13
CA ALA A 146 20.34 -1.17 -6.56
C ALA A 146 19.56 -2.31 -7.23
N PHE A 147 19.00 -2.04 -8.41
CA PHE A 147 18.39 -3.08 -9.23
C PHE A 147 19.45 -4.07 -9.75
N PRO A 148 19.12 -5.37 -9.87
CA PRO A 148 20.04 -6.35 -10.43
C PRO A 148 20.31 -6.08 -11.92
N PRO A 149 21.44 -6.54 -12.49
CA PRO A 149 21.86 -6.23 -13.86
C PRO A 149 20.79 -6.57 -14.92
N GLU A 150 20.11 -7.70 -14.77
CA GLU A 150 19.05 -8.18 -15.66
C GLU A 150 17.86 -7.23 -15.73
N LEU A 151 17.60 -6.50 -14.63
CA LEU A 151 16.48 -5.59 -14.49
C LEU A 151 16.94 -4.14 -14.40
N GLN A 152 18.20 -3.81 -14.68
CA GLN A 152 18.66 -2.42 -14.65
C GLN A 152 18.08 -1.63 -15.82
N ASP A 153 18.14 -2.20 -17.02
CA ASP A 153 17.57 -1.69 -18.26
C ASP A 153 16.45 -2.61 -18.75
N ILE A 154 15.25 -2.07 -18.98
CA ILE A 154 14.06 -2.84 -19.33
C ILE A 154 13.82 -2.86 -20.84
N ASP A 155 13.87 -4.05 -21.44
CA ASP A 155 13.65 -4.25 -22.88
C ASP A 155 12.20 -4.59 -23.22
N ASN A 156 11.48 -5.27 -22.32
CA ASN A 156 10.08 -5.64 -22.51
C ASN A 156 9.16 -4.40 -22.49
N ASP A 157 8.50 -4.15 -23.62
CA ASP A 157 7.62 -2.99 -23.81
C ASP A 157 6.43 -2.96 -22.86
N ALA A 158 5.85 -4.12 -22.54
CA ALA A 158 4.71 -4.22 -21.62
C ALA A 158 5.13 -3.89 -20.18
N LEU A 159 6.30 -4.38 -19.74
CA LEU A 159 6.88 -4.03 -18.45
C LEU A 159 7.20 -2.54 -18.37
N ARG A 160 7.80 -1.97 -19.41
CA ARG A 160 8.07 -0.52 -19.48
C ARG A 160 6.79 0.30 -19.38
N ALA A 161 5.74 -0.10 -20.09
CA ALA A 161 4.44 0.56 -20.06
C ALA A 161 3.80 0.50 -18.66
N LEU A 162 3.85 -0.67 -17.99
CA LEU A 162 3.33 -0.81 -16.64
C LEU A 162 4.14 0.01 -15.63
N LEU A 163 5.46 -0.04 -15.68
CA LEU A 163 6.31 0.77 -14.80
C LEU A 163 6.07 2.27 -14.97
N ALA A 164 5.86 2.75 -16.20
CA ALA A 164 5.49 4.14 -16.44
C ALA A 164 4.14 4.52 -15.79
N GLN A 165 3.23 3.55 -15.61
CA GLN A 165 1.94 3.75 -14.94
C GLN A 165 2.08 3.70 -13.41
N VAL A 166 2.80 2.74 -12.85
CA VAL A 166 2.79 2.45 -11.41
C VAL A 166 3.99 3.02 -10.63
N ALA A 167 5.10 3.29 -11.31
CA ALA A 167 6.36 3.76 -10.75
C ALA A 167 7.05 4.77 -11.68
N PRO A 168 6.44 5.95 -11.93
CA PRO A 168 7.03 6.96 -12.81
C PRO A 168 8.35 7.49 -12.23
N VAL A 169 9.33 7.74 -13.11
CA VAL A 169 10.74 8.05 -12.77
C VAL A 169 10.90 9.30 -11.89
N ASP A 170 10.04 10.31 -12.06
CA ASP A 170 10.13 11.59 -11.34
C ASP A 170 9.36 11.61 -10.01
N ALA A 171 8.88 10.46 -9.53
CA ALA A 171 8.09 10.41 -8.30
C ALA A 171 8.96 10.27 -7.04
N GLY A 172 8.64 11.04 -6.00
CA GLY A 172 9.40 11.14 -4.75
C GLY A 172 9.32 9.90 -3.84
N ALA A 173 9.76 10.03 -2.58
CA ALA A 173 9.64 8.96 -1.58
C ALA A 173 8.16 8.62 -1.27
N VAL A 174 7.91 7.53 -0.55
CA VAL A 174 6.58 7.26 0.01
C VAL A 174 6.41 8.12 1.26
N GLU A 175 5.50 9.08 1.21
CA GLU A 175 5.18 9.92 2.36
C GLU A 175 3.93 9.37 3.07
N ASP A 176 2.92 8.94 2.30
CA ASP A 176 1.67 8.41 2.81
C ASP A 176 1.35 7.05 2.16
N TRP A 177 1.54 5.97 2.93
CA TRP A 177 1.28 4.61 2.45
C TRP A 177 -0.16 4.36 2.00
N SER A 178 -1.10 5.18 2.47
CA SER A 178 -2.50 5.10 2.08
C SER A 178 -2.73 5.50 0.61
N ARG A 179 -1.79 6.24 0.01
CA ARG A 179 -1.85 6.69 -1.39
C ARG A 179 -1.35 5.60 -2.32
N LEU A 180 -2.26 4.99 -3.08
CA LEU A 180 -1.96 3.90 -4.01
C LEU A 180 -0.76 4.19 -4.94
N PRO A 181 -0.63 5.37 -5.60
CA PRO A 181 0.51 5.62 -6.48
C PRO A 181 1.88 5.65 -5.76
N GLU A 182 1.91 6.09 -4.51
CA GLU A 182 3.15 6.09 -3.71
C GLU A 182 3.51 4.68 -3.28
N ARG A 183 2.52 3.96 -2.74
CA ARG A 183 2.68 2.56 -2.35
C ARG A 183 3.11 1.67 -3.50
N MET A 184 2.47 1.81 -4.66
CA MET A 184 2.79 1.00 -5.84
C MET A 184 4.19 1.27 -6.37
N ARG A 185 4.68 2.51 -6.31
CA ARG A 185 6.06 2.81 -6.67
C ARG A 185 7.05 2.05 -5.78
N PHE A 186 6.87 2.13 -4.46
CA PHE A 186 7.72 1.38 -3.54
C PHE A 186 7.63 -0.13 -3.75
N ILE A 187 6.44 -0.69 -3.93
CA ILE A 187 6.27 -2.12 -4.21
C ILE A 187 6.95 -2.50 -5.53
N SER A 188 6.89 -1.62 -6.53
CA SER A 188 7.55 -1.87 -7.82
C SER A 188 9.06 -1.90 -7.69
N ASP A 189 9.63 -0.92 -6.98
CA ASP A 189 11.06 -0.89 -6.69
C ASP A 189 11.46 -2.09 -5.83
N LEU A 190 10.65 -2.46 -4.83
CA LEU A 190 10.90 -3.61 -3.95
C LEU A 190 10.98 -4.91 -4.75
N PHE A 191 9.99 -5.16 -5.60
CA PHE A 191 9.94 -6.36 -6.43
C PHE A 191 11.08 -6.39 -7.44
N ARG A 192 11.50 -5.23 -7.97
CA ARG A 192 12.60 -5.14 -8.93
C ARG A 192 13.97 -5.32 -8.25
N THR A 193 14.20 -4.65 -7.12
CA THR A 193 15.45 -4.71 -6.35
C THR A 193 15.74 -6.12 -5.85
N TYR A 194 14.73 -6.79 -5.29
CA TYR A 194 14.91 -8.10 -4.68
C TYR A 194 14.44 -9.28 -5.54
N HIS A 195 14.16 -9.04 -6.83
CA HIS A 195 13.59 -10.06 -7.73
C HIS A 195 14.37 -11.38 -7.77
N LEU A 196 15.71 -11.26 -7.78
CA LEU A 196 16.64 -12.37 -7.92
C LEU A 196 17.23 -12.84 -6.57
N ASP A 197 16.71 -12.33 -5.44
CA ASP A 197 17.17 -12.73 -4.12
C ASP A 197 16.64 -14.14 -3.79
N ALA A 198 17.52 -15.14 -3.93
CA ALA A 198 17.17 -16.55 -3.74
C ALA A 198 16.63 -16.84 -2.32
N ALA A 199 17.03 -16.06 -1.31
CA ALA A 199 16.58 -16.26 0.07
C ALA A 199 15.07 -15.99 0.24
N LEU A 200 14.44 -15.23 -0.67
CA LEU A 200 12.99 -15.01 -0.66
C LEU A 200 12.18 -16.26 -1.00
N PHE A 201 12.81 -17.28 -1.54
CA PHE A 201 12.17 -18.57 -1.85
C PHE A 201 12.33 -19.59 -0.71
N ASP A 202 13.11 -19.26 0.33
CA ASP A 202 13.23 -20.11 1.50
C ASP A 202 11.94 -20.05 2.33
N PRO A 203 11.47 -21.19 2.90
CA PRO A 203 10.30 -21.20 3.76
C PRO A 203 10.48 -20.25 4.96
N PRO A 204 9.52 -19.37 5.26
CA PRO A 204 9.63 -18.40 6.36
C PRO A 204 9.55 -19.05 7.75
N PHE A 205 9.10 -20.31 7.82
CA PHE A 205 8.95 -21.07 9.06
C PHE A 205 9.49 -22.48 8.87
N THR A 206 10.11 -23.05 9.92
CA THR A 206 10.48 -24.47 9.95
C THR A 206 9.24 -25.35 10.04
N THR A 207 9.39 -26.64 9.74
CA THR A 207 8.32 -27.64 9.88
C THR A 207 7.75 -27.68 11.30
N GLU A 208 8.59 -27.55 12.31
CA GLU A 208 8.19 -27.51 13.72
C GLU A 208 7.39 -26.24 14.04
N GLN A 209 7.80 -25.10 13.49
CA GLN A 209 7.06 -23.84 13.65
C GLN A 209 5.69 -23.90 12.96
N LEU A 210 5.60 -24.50 11.78
CA LEU A 210 4.34 -24.73 11.09
C LEU A 210 3.41 -25.64 11.91
N ALA A 211 3.93 -26.72 12.51
CA ALA A 211 3.17 -27.57 13.40
C ALA A 211 2.60 -26.78 14.60
N MET A 212 3.42 -25.94 15.24
CA MET A 212 2.95 -25.06 16.31
C MET A 212 1.85 -24.10 15.85
N ILE A 213 2.02 -23.42 14.71
CA ILE A 213 1.04 -22.47 14.17
C ILE A 213 -0.29 -23.18 13.88
N SER A 214 -0.25 -24.38 13.28
CA SER A 214 -1.45 -25.17 12.98
C SER A 214 -2.24 -25.59 14.23
N GLU A 215 -1.59 -25.64 15.38
CA GLU A 215 -2.21 -25.89 16.69
C GLU A 215 -2.63 -24.59 17.41
N GLY A 216 -2.49 -23.43 16.75
CA GLY A 216 -2.80 -22.11 17.32
C GLY A 216 -1.75 -21.59 18.31
N ARG A 217 -0.55 -22.19 18.35
CA ARG A 217 0.57 -21.75 19.18
C ARG A 217 1.47 -20.80 18.40
N ARG A 218 1.98 -19.75 19.06
CA ARG A 218 2.95 -18.82 18.48
C ARG A 218 4.35 -19.43 18.59
N PRO A 219 5.12 -19.56 17.49
CA PRO A 219 6.53 -19.91 17.54
C PRO A 219 7.34 -18.88 18.33
N ASP A 220 8.37 -19.30 19.05
CA ASP A 220 9.36 -18.37 19.61
C ASP A 220 10.11 -17.67 18.46
N ASP A 221 10.40 -16.37 18.64
CA ASP A 221 11.06 -15.54 17.63
C ASP A 221 12.52 -16.05 17.37
N LEU A 222 12.99 -15.97 16.12
CA LEU A 222 14.36 -16.36 15.69
C LEU A 222 15.45 -15.40 16.22
#